data_AF-A0A553GAH2-F1
#
_entry.id   AF-A0A553GAH2-F1
#
_cell.length_a   1.000
_cell.length_b   1.000
_cell.length_c   1.000
_cell.angle_alpha   90.00
_cell.angle_beta   90.00
_cell.angle_gamma   90.00
#
_symmetry.space_group_name_H-M   'P 1'
#
loop_
_entity.id
_entity.type
_entity.pdbx_description
1 polymer ?
#
loop_
_entity_poly.entity_id
_entity_poly.type
_entity_poly.pdbx_seq_one_letter_code
_entity_poly.pdbx_strand_id
1 'polypeptide(L)'
;MRIGILTYFIISIIVFSSKGQEAVYAYDDKISGFENNSVNIPVLNNDFGLQNGVSSLVIVEEPSNGQAIVEADNTITFIPDYSFVGKDEFMYKVCNTDGSCDQASVFVDIENVDFKPIAVNDTVVYLHGAPVEVDFLGNDTIKGDEPLSITIFGDLKQGEYLLNTANNLEVEFERRFIGVDSLDYMVCDTDNDCSTARIYFHVKHGGDIEFYIPQGFSPNGDGINDTFYVPDFSNYQAISITVADSWGNIVYQNEQYQNDWDGIANKGSSKGKLVLAGTYYYVFNIQGFGEQLTGFVYVAK
;
A
#
# COMPACT_ATOMS: atom_id res chain seq x y z
N MET A 1 66.29 -51.47 -79.32
CA MET A 1 65.35 -50.43 -78.86
C MET A 1 64.42 -51.08 -77.84
N ARG A 2 64.44 -50.63 -76.58
CA ARG A 2 63.70 -51.21 -75.45
C ARG A 2 62.20 -50.94 -75.58
N ILE A 3 61.36 -51.93 -75.25
CA ILE A 3 59.97 -51.70 -74.84
C ILE A 3 59.74 -52.57 -73.61
N GLY A 4 59.58 -51.93 -72.45
CA GLY A 4 59.26 -52.56 -71.19
C GLY A 4 57.76 -52.79 -71.06
N ILE A 5 57.37 -53.97 -70.55
CA ILE A 5 55.99 -54.26 -70.18
C ILE A 5 55.87 -54.00 -68.68
N LEU A 6 55.06 -53.02 -68.32
CA LEU A 6 54.74 -52.64 -66.95
C LEU A 6 53.73 -53.64 -66.38
N THR A 7 54.11 -54.37 -65.33
CA THR A 7 53.19 -55.18 -64.54
C THR A 7 52.47 -54.27 -63.54
N TYR A 8 51.14 -54.15 -63.64
CA TYR A 8 50.34 -53.39 -62.67
C TYR A 8 50.08 -54.26 -61.43
N PHE A 9 50.60 -53.83 -60.28
CA PHE A 9 50.13 -54.30 -58.97
C PHE A 9 48.95 -53.41 -58.55
N ILE A 10 47.76 -54.00 -58.38
CA ILE A 10 46.65 -53.34 -57.71
C ILE A 10 46.94 -53.42 -56.20
N ILE A 11 47.36 -52.31 -55.60
CA ILE A 11 47.43 -52.16 -54.15
C ILE A 11 46.03 -51.70 -53.71
N SER A 12 45.25 -52.60 -53.13
CA SER A 12 44.05 -52.23 -52.37
C SER A 12 44.50 -51.61 -51.04
N ILE A 13 44.58 -50.28 -50.98
CA ILE A 13 44.78 -49.55 -49.74
C ILE A 13 43.42 -49.53 -49.02
N ILE A 14 43.28 -50.35 -47.98
CA ILE A 14 42.20 -50.16 -46.99
C ILE A 14 42.70 -49.08 -46.03
N VAL A 15 42.22 -47.85 -46.20
CA VAL A 15 42.43 -46.78 -45.22
C VAL A 15 41.46 -47.01 -44.07
N PHE A 16 41.93 -47.57 -42.96
CA PHE A 16 41.21 -47.44 -41.70
C PHE A 16 41.44 -46.01 -41.20
N SER A 17 40.48 -45.12 -41.45
CA SER A 17 40.38 -43.84 -40.74
C SER A 17 39.90 -44.17 -39.33
N SER A 18 40.81 -44.43 -38.39
CA SER A 18 40.47 -44.22 -36.99
C SER A 18 40.37 -42.70 -36.81
N LYS A 19 39.17 -42.12 -37.00
CA LYS A 19 38.88 -40.85 -36.35
C LYS A 19 39.22 -41.09 -34.87
N GLY A 20 40.21 -40.37 -34.33
CA GLY A 20 40.47 -40.42 -32.90
C GLY A 20 39.15 -40.08 -32.21
N GLN A 21 38.71 -40.95 -31.31
CA GLN A 21 37.50 -40.72 -30.54
C GLN A 21 37.71 -39.41 -29.77
N GLU A 22 36.95 -38.36 -30.11
CA GLU A 22 37.04 -37.08 -29.40
C GLU A 22 36.54 -37.31 -27.97
N ALA A 23 37.38 -36.99 -26.99
CA ALA A 23 37.04 -37.17 -25.59
C ALA A 23 36.00 -36.13 -25.17
N VAL A 24 34.98 -36.57 -24.45
CA VAL A 24 34.07 -35.66 -23.74
C VAL A 24 34.74 -35.21 -22.45
N TYR A 25 34.60 -33.92 -22.14
CA TYR A 25 34.94 -33.37 -20.84
C TYR A 25 33.71 -32.63 -20.33
N ALA A 26 33.06 -33.20 -19.31
CA ALA A 26 31.92 -32.58 -18.67
C ALA A 26 32.42 -31.69 -17.53
N TYR A 27 31.88 -30.48 -17.40
CA TYR A 27 32.28 -29.53 -16.35
C TYR A 27 31.13 -29.22 -15.41
N ASP A 28 31.43 -29.06 -14.14
CA ASP A 28 30.41 -28.79 -13.13
C ASP A 28 29.61 -27.52 -13.42
N ASP A 29 28.31 -27.61 -13.17
CA ASP A 29 27.34 -26.54 -13.35
C ASP A 29 26.90 -25.95 -12.02
N LYS A 30 26.45 -24.70 -12.08
CA LYS A 30 25.80 -24.05 -10.95
C LYS A 30 24.57 -23.27 -11.41
N ILE A 31 23.48 -23.42 -10.67
CA ILE A 31 22.25 -22.66 -10.90
C ILE A 31 21.64 -22.19 -9.58
N SER A 32 20.87 -21.12 -9.63
CA SER A 32 20.03 -20.66 -8.53
C SER A 32 18.58 -20.58 -8.98
N GLY A 33 17.67 -20.81 -8.06
CA GLY A 33 16.24 -20.78 -8.28
C GLY A 33 15.49 -20.30 -7.04
N PHE A 34 14.18 -20.29 -7.15
CA PHE A 34 13.30 -20.01 -6.01
C PHE A 34 12.48 -21.24 -5.68
N GLU A 35 12.12 -21.40 -4.41
CA GLU A 35 11.26 -22.50 -3.98
C GLU A 35 9.99 -22.59 -4.81
N ASN A 36 9.46 -23.81 -4.96
CA ASN A 36 8.25 -24.12 -5.72
C ASN A 36 8.29 -23.76 -7.22
N ASN A 37 9.43 -23.31 -7.75
CA ASN A 37 9.62 -23.01 -9.17
C ASN A 37 10.66 -23.95 -9.78
N SER A 38 10.31 -24.58 -10.90
CA SER A 38 11.26 -25.37 -11.67
C SER A 38 12.30 -24.47 -12.35
N VAL A 39 13.54 -24.96 -12.47
CA VAL A 39 14.63 -24.24 -13.15
C VAL A 39 15.17 -25.09 -14.30
N ASN A 40 15.28 -24.50 -15.48
CA ASN A 40 15.88 -25.15 -16.64
C ASN A 40 17.39 -24.84 -16.71
N ILE A 41 18.21 -25.89 -16.86
CA ILE A 41 19.66 -25.86 -16.72
C ILE A 41 20.30 -26.30 -18.03
N PRO A 42 20.98 -25.40 -18.77
CA PRO A 42 21.69 -25.75 -20.00
C PRO A 42 23.08 -26.32 -19.68
N VAL A 43 23.13 -27.52 -19.10
CA VAL A 43 24.35 -28.18 -18.59
C VAL A 43 25.43 -28.42 -19.64
N LEU A 44 25.10 -28.40 -20.93
CA LEU A 44 26.08 -28.66 -21.99
C LEU A 44 26.87 -27.41 -22.43
N ASN A 45 26.57 -26.23 -21.88
CA ASN A 45 27.15 -24.96 -22.35
C ASN A 45 28.64 -24.82 -22.01
N ASN A 46 29.08 -25.42 -20.92
CA ASN A 46 30.47 -25.42 -20.46
C ASN A 46 31.22 -26.70 -20.86
N ASP A 47 30.54 -27.72 -21.36
CA ASP A 47 31.12 -29.00 -21.78
C ASP A 47 31.92 -28.95 -23.08
N PHE A 48 32.85 -29.90 -23.23
CA PHE A 48 33.68 -30.07 -24.44
C PHE A 48 33.55 -31.46 -25.06
N GLY A 49 33.80 -31.56 -26.38
CA GLY A 49 33.80 -32.83 -27.12
C GLY A 49 32.42 -33.28 -27.62
N LEU A 50 31.45 -32.36 -27.67
CA LEU A 50 30.06 -32.62 -28.07
C LEU A 50 29.71 -32.05 -29.47
N GLN A 51 30.69 -31.57 -30.23
CA GLN A 51 30.50 -30.83 -31.50
C GLN A 51 29.96 -31.74 -32.62
N ASN A 52 30.26 -33.05 -32.55
CA ASN A 52 29.71 -34.06 -33.46
C ASN A 52 28.29 -34.51 -33.06
N GLY A 53 27.76 -34.00 -31.95
CA GLY A 53 26.43 -34.29 -31.42
C GLY A 53 26.46 -35.06 -30.09
N VAL A 54 25.35 -34.97 -29.37
CA VAL A 54 25.08 -35.71 -28.13
C VAL A 54 24.37 -37.01 -28.50
N SER A 55 24.87 -38.15 -28.01
CA SER A 55 24.22 -39.45 -28.18
C SER A 55 23.32 -39.82 -27.00
N SER A 56 23.68 -39.38 -25.79
CA SER A 56 22.84 -39.54 -24.60
C SER A 56 23.20 -38.51 -23.53
N LEU A 57 22.19 -38.04 -22.82
CA LEU A 57 22.30 -37.30 -21.56
C LEU A 57 21.39 -37.98 -20.54
N VAL A 58 21.93 -38.36 -19.38
CA VAL A 58 21.18 -39.07 -18.33
C VAL A 58 21.58 -38.58 -16.95
N ILE A 59 20.63 -38.56 -16.02
CA ILE A 59 20.90 -38.38 -14.59
C ILE A 59 21.47 -39.70 -14.04
N VAL A 60 22.57 -39.62 -13.31
CA VAL A 60 23.24 -40.78 -12.71
C VAL A 60 23.16 -40.80 -11.19
N GLU A 61 22.95 -39.64 -10.58
CA GLU A 61 22.62 -39.46 -9.17
C GLU A 61 21.55 -38.38 -9.08
N GLU A 62 20.38 -38.71 -8.54
CA GLU A 62 19.27 -37.78 -8.36
C GLU A 62 19.54 -36.84 -7.16
N PRO A 63 18.99 -35.62 -7.19
CA PRO A 63 19.06 -34.72 -6.05
C PRO A 63 18.31 -35.23 -4.83
N SER A 64 18.65 -34.72 -3.65
CA SER A 64 18.05 -35.18 -2.37
C SER A 64 16.75 -34.46 -2.02
N ASN A 65 16.51 -33.25 -2.56
CA ASN A 65 15.38 -32.38 -2.23
C ASN A 65 14.71 -31.84 -3.50
N GLY A 66 14.57 -32.71 -4.51
CA GLY A 66 13.88 -32.40 -5.75
C GLY A 66 13.98 -33.54 -6.77
N GLN A 67 13.71 -33.20 -8.02
CA GLN A 67 13.81 -34.12 -9.16
C GLN A 67 14.55 -33.46 -10.32
N ALA A 68 15.50 -34.19 -10.93
CA ALA A 68 16.15 -33.76 -12.16
C ALA A 68 15.57 -34.51 -13.38
N ILE A 69 15.13 -33.79 -14.40
CA ILE A 69 14.51 -34.36 -15.60
C ILE A 69 15.28 -33.90 -16.83
N VAL A 70 15.80 -34.84 -17.62
CA VAL A 70 16.41 -34.54 -18.92
C VAL A 70 15.32 -34.22 -19.94
N GLU A 71 15.42 -33.05 -20.57
CA GLU A 71 14.49 -32.57 -21.57
C GLU A 71 14.89 -32.97 -22.99
N ALA A 72 13.94 -32.86 -23.93
CA ALA A 72 14.15 -33.24 -25.33
C ALA A 72 15.22 -32.40 -26.06
N ASP A 73 15.54 -31.21 -25.56
CA ASP A 73 16.56 -30.31 -26.10
C ASP A 73 17.94 -30.47 -25.43
N ASN A 74 18.10 -31.50 -24.58
CA ASN A 74 19.30 -31.78 -23.77
C ASN A 74 19.61 -30.71 -22.71
N THR A 75 18.61 -29.95 -22.28
CA THR A 75 18.66 -29.26 -20.99
C THR A 75 18.21 -30.21 -19.87
N ILE A 76 18.46 -29.82 -18.62
CA ILE A 76 17.94 -30.52 -17.44
C ILE A 76 17.01 -29.57 -16.69
N THR A 77 15.77 -29.98 -16.46
CA THR A 77 14.85 -29.28 -15.57
C THR A 77 15.00 -29.83 -14.16
N PHE A 78 15.35 -28.97 -13.21
CA PHE A 78 15.29 -29.26 -11.78
C PHE A 78 13.96 -28.77 -11.20
N ILE A 79 13.25 -29.64 -10.49
CA ILE A 79 12.01 -29.33 -9.78
C ILE A 79 12.29 -29.52 -8.28
N PRO A 80 12.37 -28.45 -7.47
CA PRO A 80 12.57 -28.59 -6.03
C PRO A 80 11.36 -29.29 -5.39
N ASP A 81 11.61 -30.02 -4.30
CA ASP A 81 10.54 -30.47 -3.42
C ASP A 81 9.75 -29.26 -2.88
N TYR A 82 8.47 -29.47 -2.58
CA TYR A 82 7.59 -28.41 -2.11
C TYR A 82 8.16 -27.74 -0.84
N SER A 83 8.27 -26.41 -0.86
CA SER A 83 8.88 -25.58 0.21
C SER A 83 10.34 -25.90 0.55
N PHE A 84 11.09 -26.55 -0.36
CA PHE A 84 12.53 -26.72 -0.16
C PHE A 84 13.27 -25.39 -0.39
N VAL A 85 14.05 -24.98 0.62
CA VAL A 85 14.99 -23.86 0.56
C VAL A 85 16.36 -24.37 1.00
N GLY A 86 17.39 -24.09 0.22
CA GLY A 86 18.76 -24.49 0.50
C GLY A 86 19.47 -25.05 -0.72
N LYS A 87 20.59 -25.73 -0.47
CA LYS A 87 21.46 -26.28 -1.51
C LYS A 87 21.14 -27.73 -1.78
N ASP A 88 21.17 -28.09 -3.05
CA ASP A 88 21.05 -29.47 -3.51
C ASP A 88 22.08 -29.76 -4.60
N GLU A 89 22.31 -31.03 -4.89
CA GLU A 89 23.28 -31.48 -5.88
C GLU A 89 22.78 -32.74 -6.57
N PHE A 90 23.03 -32.84 -7.88
CA PHE A 90 22.82 -34.06 -8.65
C PHE A 90 23.96 -34.24 -9.66
N MET A 91 24.14 -35.44 -10.21
CA MET A 91 25.16 -35.70 -11.24
C MET A 91 24.52 -36.17 -12.54
N TYR A 92 25.05 -35.69 -13.66
CA TYR A 92 24.69 -36.19 -14.99
C TYR A 92 25.85 -36.90 -15.67
N LYS A 93 25.51 -37.70 -16.68
CA LYS A 93 26.45 -38.30 -17.63
C LYS A 93 26.04 -37.92 -19.03
N VAL A 94 26.98 -37.39 -19.79
CA VAL A 94 26.80 -37.07 -21.22
C VAL A 94 27.75 -37.90 -22.07
N CYS A 95 27.27 -38.36 -23.23
CA CYS A 95 28.06 -39.07 -24.22
C CYS A 95 27.93 -38.40 -25.59
N ASN A 96 29.02 -38.38 -26.36
CA ASN A 96 29.00 -37.93 -27.75
C ASN A 96 28.67 -39.09 -28.71
N THR A 97 28.44 -38.77 -29.98
CA THR A 97 28.17 -39.76 -31.04
C THR A 97 29.35 -40.68 -31.35
N ASP A 98 30.57 -40.30 -30.93
CA ASP A 98 31.77 -41.12 -31.07
C ASP A 98 31.92 -42.14 -29.93
N GLY A 99 31.02 -42.11 -28.93
CA GLY A 99 30.93 -43.07 -27.82
C GLY A 99 31.80 -42.73 -26.61
N SER A 100 32.43 -41.55 -26.57
CA SER A 100 33.09 -41.04 -25.36
C SER A 100 32.04 -40.44 -24.43
N CYS A 101 32.23 -40.59 -23.12
CA CYS A 101 31.34 -40.07 -22.11
C CYS A 101 32.12 -39.49 -20.94
N ASP A 102 31.53 -38.53 -20.25
CA ASP A 102 32.03 -37.99 -18.98
C ASP A 102 30.87 -37.65 -18.04
N GLN A 103 31.17 -37.36 -16.78
CA GLN A 103 30.21 -37.01 -15.73
C GLN A 103 30.59 -35.68 -15.06
N ALA A 104 29.59 -34.92 -14.65
CA ALA A 104 29.77 -33.68 -13.89
C ALA A 104 28.65 -33.50 -12.86
N SER A 105 28.95 -32.71 -11.82
CA SER A 105 28.00 -32.31 -10.79
C SER A 105 27.25 -31.03 -11.18
N VAL A 106 25.99 -30.94 -10.76
CA VAL A 106 25.18 -29.72 -10.84
C VAL A 106 24.84 -29.27 -9.43
N PHE A 107 25.32 -28.09 -9.05
CA PHE A 107 25.04 -27.47 -7.76
C PHE A 107 23.85 -26.51 -7.87
N VAL A 108 22.79 -26.79 -7.14
CA VAL A 108 21.56 -25.98 -7.11
C VAL A 108 21.47 -25.21 -5.80
N ASP A 109 21.15 -23.92 -5.88
CA ASP A 109 20.88 -23.06 -4.71
C ASP A 109 19.45 -22.53 -4.80
N ILE A 110 18.54 -23.05 -3.98
CA ILE A 110 17.13 -22.65 -3.95
C ILE A 110 16.91 -21.65 -2.82
N GLU A 111 16.51 -20.44 -3.21
CA GLU A 111 16.17 -19.36 -2.31
C GLU A 111 14.66 -19.34 -2.02
N ASN A 112 14.28 -18.78 -0.88
CA ASN A 112 12.86 -18.57 -0.56
C ASN A 112 12.22 -17.56 -1.53
N VAL A 113 10.93 -17.71 -1.82
CA VAL A 113 10.12 -16.61 -2.37
C VAL A 113 9.53 -15.86 -1.19
N ASP A 114 10.10 -14.69 -0.88
CA ASP A 114 9.56 -13.78 0.12
C ASP A 114 8.44 -12.95 -0.53
N PHE A 115 7.20 -13.06 -0.02
CA PHE A 115 6.06 -12.27 -0.46
C PHE A 115 5.67 -11.15 0.49
N LYS A 116 6.68 -10.42 0.98
CA LYS A 116 6.51 -9.18 1.72
C LYS A 116 5.36 -8.29 1.23
N PRO A 117 4.42 -7.88 2.11
CA PRO A 117 3.34 -6.98 1.77
C PRO A 117 3.88 -5.61 1.33
N ILE A 118 3.18 -4.97 0.40
CA ILE A 118 3.48 -3.59 -0.01
C ILE A 118 2.31 -2.72 0.40
N ALA A 119 2.49 -2.02 1.53
CA ALA A 119 1.52 -1.07 2.05
C ALA A 119 1.59 0.27 1.27
N VAL A 120 0.42 0.86 0.99
CA VAL A 120 0.25 2.09 0.22
C VAL A 120 -0.58 3.07 1.05
N ASN A 121 -0.20 4.35 1.05
CA ASN A 121 -0.92 5.35 1.83
C ASN A 121 -2.41 5.46 1.46
N ASP A 122 -3.26 5.50 2.48
CA ASP A 122 -4.70 5.63 2.36
C ASP A 122 -5.17 7.08 2.46
N THR A 123 -6.37 7.33 1.95
CA THR A 123 -7.07 8.60 2.11
C THR A 123 -8.54 8.35 2.40
N VAL A 124 -9.00 8.88 3.53
CA VAL A 124 -10.38 8.73 4.00
C VAL A 124 -11.00 10.11 4.22
N VAL A 125 -12.25 10.29 3.81
CA VAL A 125 -13.04 11.49 4.14
C VAL A 125 -13.86 11.20 5.39
N TYR A 126 -13.60 11.96 6.45
CA TYR A 126 -14.36 11.88 7.69
C TYR A 126 -15.39 13.00 7.74
N LEU A 127 -16.64 12.66 8.04
CA LEU A 127 -17.73 13.62 8.22
C LEU A 127 -18.21 13.56 9.67
N HIS A 128 -18.17 14.68 10.39
CA HIS A 128 -18.72 14.77 11.74
C HIS A 128 -20.17 14.24 11.78
N GLY A 129 -20.45 13.35 12.74
CA GLY A 129 -21.78 12.75 12.94
C GLY A 129 -22.10 11.54 12.05
N ALA A 130 -21.18 11.14 11.16
CA ALA A 130 -21.33 9.93 10.36
C ALA A 130 -20.29 8.86 10.76
N PRO A 131 -20.65 7.57 10.79
CA PRO A 131 -19.67 6.51 10.94
C PRO A 131 -18.73 6.51 9.73
N VAL A 132 -17.47 6.16 9.97
CA VAL A 132 -16.48 5.94 8.91
C VAL A 132 -15.98 4.49 9.02
N GLU A 133 -15.86 3.82 7.88
CA GLU A 133 -15.19 2.53 7.78
C GLU A 133 -13.83 2.76 7.12
N VAL A 134 -12.79 2.13 7.67
CA VAL A 134 -11.43 2.19 7.14
C VAL A 134 -11.03 0.81 6.68
N ASP A 135 -10.75 0.69 5.38
CA ASP A 135 -10.12 -0.49 4.80
C ASP A 135 -8.64 -0.21 4.57
N PHE A 136 -7.79 -0.70 5.48
CA PHE A 136 -6.34 -0.51 5.43
C PHE A 136 -5.66 -1.27 4.28
N LEU A 137 -6.29 -2.33 3.78
CA LEU A 137 -5.67 -3.23 2.81
C LEU A 137 -6.20 -2.98 1.39
N GLY A 138 -7.22 -2.14 1.24
CA GLY A 138 -7.96 -1.97 -0.01
C GLY A 138 -7.12 -1.47 -1.18
N ASN A 139 -5.99 -0.80 -0.92
CA ASN A 139 -5.04 -0.28 -1.90
C ASN A 139 -3.65 -0.96 -1.83
N ASP A 140 -3.47 -1.95 -0.96
CA ASP A 140 -2.20 -2.63 -0.72
C ASP A 140 -1.96 -3.77 -1.72
N THR A 141 -0.70 -4.18 -1.90
CA THR A 141 -0.36 -5.39 -2.67
C THR A 141 0.08 -6.50 -1.73
N ILE A 142 -0.76 -7.53 -1.63
CA ILE A 142 -0.53 -8.72 -0.81
C ILE A 142 -0.39 -9.94 -1.74
N LYS A 143 0.62 -10.77 -1.51
CA LYS A 143 0.87 -12.01 -2.27
C LYS A 143 1.25 -13.11 -1.28
N GLY A 144 0.86 -14.35 -1.56
CA GLY A 144 1.43 -15.58 -0.97
C GLY A 144 1.25 -15.81 0.55
N ASP A 145 1.67 -14.85 1.36
CA ASP A 145 1.92 -14.96 2.80
C ASP A 145 0.78 -14.31 3.61
N GLU A 146 -0.40 -14.95 3.62
CA GLU A 146 -1.55 -14.56 4.45
C GLU A 146 -1.78 -15.60 5.57
N PRO A 147 -2.19 -15.25 6.82
CA PRO A 147 -2.88 -14.03 7.30
C PRO A 147 -2.03 -12.82 7.69
N LEU A 148 -2.58 -11.63 7.46
CA LEU A 148 -1.98 -10.35 7.82
C LEU A 148 -2.38 -9.87 9.23
N SER A 149 -1.48 -9.11 9.85
CA SER A 149 -1.75 -8.32 11.06
C SER A 149 -1.54 -6.84 10.79
N ILE A 150 -2.43 -6.00 11.34
CA ILE A 150 -2.33 -4.54 11.27
C ILE A 150 -1.98 -4.02 12.66
N THR A 151 -0.91 -3.23 12.73
CA THR A 151 -0.51 -2.52 13.94
C THR A 151 -0.48 -1.03 13.65
N ILE A 152 -1.26 -0.25 14.39
CA ILE A 152 -1.23 1.21 14.35
C ILE A 152 -0.20 1.70 15.37
N PHE A 153 0.56 2.73 15.01
CA PHE A 153 1.50 3.36 15.92
C PHE A 153 1.37 4.88 15.90
N GLY A 154 1.47 5.47 17.09
CA GLY A 154 1.18 6.89 17.31
C GLY A 154 -0.30 7.14 17.54
N ASP A 155 -0.62 8.43 17.69
CA ASP A 155 -1.94 8.94 18.01
C ASP A 155 -2.39 9.95 16.96
N LEU A 156 -3.70 10.07 16.79
CA LEU A 156 -4.29 11.22 16.10
C LEU A 156 -4.00 12.48 16.94
N LYS A 157 -3.70 13.60 16.27
CA LYS A 157 -3.42 14.86 16.98
C LYS A 157 -4.69 15.51 17.50
N GLN A 158 -5.76 15.44 16.71
CA GLN A 158 -7.05 16.09 16.99
C GLN A 158 -8.18 15.07 17.10
N GLY A 159 -7.89 13.86 17.54
CA GLY A 159 -8.87 12.80 17.70
C GLY A 159 -8.36 11.63 18.52
N GLU A 160 -9.23 10.64 18.70
CA GLU A 160 -8.93 9.36 19.32
C GLU A 160 -9.36 8.23 18.39
N TYR A 161 -8.77 7.05 18.55
CA TYR A 161 -9.13 5.87 17.77
C TYR A 161 -9.23 4.62 18.64
N LEU A 162 -10.03 3.66 18.16
CA LEU A 162 -10.14 2.33 18.70
C LEU A 162 -10.04 1.32 17.55
N LEU A 163 -8.99 0.49 17.56
CA LEU A 163 -8.89 -0.64 16.63
C LEU A 163 -9.62 -1.84 17.23
N ASN A 164 -10.66 -2.32 16.55
CA ASN A 164 -11.40 -3.50 16.99
C ASN A 164 -10.80 -4.81 16.42
N THR A 165 -11.28 -5.95 16.92
CA THR A 165 -10.77 -7.29 16.57
C THR A 165 -11.00 -7.70 15.11
N ALA A 166 -11.74 -6.91 14.32
CA ALA A 166 -11.99 -7.14 12.91
C ALA A 166 -11.13 -6.24 12.00
N ASN A 167 -10.07 -5.63 12.54
CA ASN A 167 -9.26 -4.60 11.87
C ASN A 167 -10.06 -3.38 11.42
N ASN A 168 -11.27 -3.18 11.96
CA ASN A 168 -12.04 -1.99 11.69
C ASN A 168 -11.64 -0.90 12.70
N LEU A 169 -11.28 0.27 12.16
CA LEU A 169 -10.84 1.42 12.93
C LEU A 169 -12.03 2.34 13.19
N GLU A 170 -12.41 2.47 14.45
CA GLU A 170 -13.32 3.51 14.88
C GLU A 170 -12.50 4.77 15.23
N VAL A 171 -12.83 5.91 14.62
CA VAL A 171 -12.18 7.20 14.90
C VAL A 171 -13.20 8.25 15.32
N GLU A 172 -12.83 9.05 16.31
CA GLU A 172 -13.58 10.22 16.75
C GLU A 172 -12.66 11.43 16.77
N PHE A 173 -12.92 12.39 15.88
CA PHE A 173 -12.22 13.66 15.88
C PHE A 173 -12.87 14.65 16.84
N GLU A 174 -12.07 15.55 17.40
CA GLU A 174 -12.57 16.71 18.14
C GLU A 174 -13.66 17.40 17.32
N ARG A 175 -14.85 17.61 17.90
CA ARG A 175 -16.06 18.12 17.20
C ARG A 175 -15.83 19.38 16.35
N ARG A 176 -14.78 20.15 16.63
CA ARG A 176 -14.46 21.43 16.00
C ARG A 176 -13.25 21.35 15.06
N PHE A 177 -12.63 20.18 14.90
CA PHE A 177 -11.51 19.98 14.00
C PHE A 177 -11.99 19.79 12.56
N ILE A 178 -11.39 20.57 11.66
CA ILE A 178 -11.53 20.47 10.21
C ILE A 178 -10.14 20.60 9.62
N GLY A 179 -9.79 19.73 8.69
CA GLY A 179 -8.45 19.69 8.13
C GLY A 179 -8.02 18.27 7.85
N VAL A 180 -6.72 18.03 8.01
CA VAL A 180 -6.12 16.71 7.81
C VAL A 180 -5.43 16.26 9.09
N ASP A 181 -5.74 15.05 9.52
CA ASP A 181 -4.97 14.31 10.51
C ASP A 181 -4.55 12.96 9.92
N SER A 182 -3.68 12.23 10.60
CA SER A 182 -3.14 10.98 10.05
C SER A 182 -2.70 9.99 11.11
N LEU A 183 -2.75 8.70 10.76
CA LEU A 183 -2.15 7.61 11.54
C LEU A 183 -1.16 6.86 10.66
N ASP A 184 -0.06 6.41 11.27
CA ASP A 184 0.84 5.46 10.63
C ASP A 184 0.44 4.04 11.04
N TYR A 185 0.47 3.12 10.08
CA TYR A 185 0.18 1.71 10.31
C TYR A 185 1.25 0.82 9.67
N MET A 186 1.34 -0.40 10.19
CA MET A 186 2.21 -1.46 9.73
C MET A 186 1.35 -2.68 9.42
N VAL A 187 1.59 -3.28 8.27
CA VAL A 187 1.03 -4.56 7.86
C VAL A 187 2.17 -5.58 7.87
N CYS A 188 1.98 -6.70 8.57
CA CYS A 188 2.91 -7.82 8.57
C CYS A 188 2.20 -9.09 8.13
N ASP A 189 2.88 -9.91 7.35
CA ASP A 189 2.48 -11.28 7.02
C ASP A 189 2.85 -12.29 8.11
N THR A 190 2.72 -13.58 7.79
CA THR A 190 2.90 -14.70 8.70
C THR A 190 4.34 -14.98 9.10
N ASP A 191 5.29 -14.66 8.23
CA ASP A 191 6.73 -14.78 8.44
C ASP A 191 7.36 -13.46 8.90
N ASN A 192 6.49 -12.47 9.17
CA ASN A 192 6.79 -11.24 9.87
C ASN A 192 7.58 -10.25 9.00
N ASP A 193 7.40 -10.35 7.70
CA ASP A 193 7.76 -9.36 6.70
C ASP A 193 6.72 -8.23 6.72
N CYS A 194 7.22 -7.04 7.03
CA CYS A 194 6.38 -5.90 7.37
C CYS A 194 6.61 -4.71 6.43
N SER A 195 5.52 -4.01 6.12
CA SER A 195 5.53 -2.74 5.40
C SER A 195 4.69 -1.70 6.11
N THR A 196 5.08 -0.43 6.00
CA THR A 196 4.41 0.67 6.68
C THR A 196 3.83 1.67 5.69
N ALA A 197 2.68 2.21 6.03
CA ALA A 197 2.02 3.26 5.29
C ALA A 197 1.30 4.22 6.25
N ARG A 198 0.72 5.27 5.68
CA ARG A 198 0.00 6.32 6.40
C ARG A 198 -1.40 6.45 5.85
N ILE A 199 -2.38 6.49 6.74
CA ILE A 199 -3.74 6.90 6.43
C ILE A 199 -3.92 8.40 6.70
N TYR A 200 -4.46 9.12 5.73
CA TYR A 200 -4.83 10.54 5.84
C TYR A 200 -6.34 10.69 5.99
N PHE A 201 -6.77 11.32 7.08
CA PHE A 201 -8.17 11.66 7.33
C PHE A 201 -8.43 13.11 6.92
N HIS A 202 -9.20 13.32 5.86
CA HIS A 202 -9.73 14.62 5.50
C HIS A 202 -11.03 14.87 6.26
N VAL A 203 -10.90 15.54 7.40
CA VAL A 203 -12.00 15.85 8.31
C VAL A 203 -12.78 17.04 7.78
N LYS A 204 -14.07 16.82 7.55
CA LYS A 204 -15.04 17.79 7.06
C LYS A 204 -16.30 17.76 7.93
N HIS A 205 -17.13 18.77 7.78
CA HIS A 205 -18.44 18.78 8.43
C HIS A 205 -19.40 17.85 7.68
N GLY A 206 -20.08 16.97 8.42
CA GLY A 206 -21.28 16.27 7.96
C GLY A 206 -22.51 17.17 8.04
N GLY A 207 -23.62 16.73 7.42
CA GLY A 207 -24.90 17.42 7.54
C GLY A 207 -25.39 17.37 8.98
N ASP A 208 -25.80 18.52 9.51
CA ASP A 208 -26.33 18.77 10.86
C ASP A 208 -25.27 18.92 11.99
N ILE A 209 -24.54 20.05 11.98
CA ILE A 209 -23.89 20.55 13.20
C ILE A 209 -24.94 21.30 14.03
N GLU A 210 -25.24 20.80 15.23
CA GLU A 210 -26.02 21.55 16.21
C GLU A 210 -25.09 22.48 17.01
N PHE A 211 -25.03 23.75 16.62
CA PHE A 211 -24.39 24.79 17.43
C PHE A 211 -25.25 25.10 18.65
N TYR A 212 -24.66 25.11 19.85
CA TYR A 212 -25.32 25.67 21.02
C TYR A 212 -25.32 27.20 20.94
N ILE A 213 -26.45 27.75 20.47
CA ILE A 213 -26.70 29.19 20.43
C ILE A 213 -27.68 29.54 21.56
N PRO A 214 -27.27 30.33 22.58
CA PRO A 214 -28.18 30.72 23.66
C PRO A 214 -29.43 31.42 23.14
N GLN A 215 -30.58 31.10 23.73
CA GLN A 215 -31.86 31.69 23.33
C GLN A 215 -32.15 33.03 24.03
N GLY A 216 -31.21 33.57 24.81
CA GLY A 216 -31.36 34.89 25.40
C GLY A 216 -30.13 35.39 26.17
N PHE A 217 -30.10 36.69 26.41
CA PHE A 217 -29.09 37.38 27.19
C PHE A 217 -29.70 38.65 27.84
N SER A 218 -29.04 39.18 28.87
CA SER A 218 -29.54 40.27 29.74
C SER A 218 -28.48 41.38 29.83
N PRO A 219 -28.48 42.36 28.91
CA PRO A 219 -27.53 43.48 28.94
C PRO A 219 -27.87 44.50 30.03
N ASN A 220 -27.69 44.13 31.29
CA ASN A 220 -28.06 44.93 32.48
C ASN A 220 -26.84 45.45 33.26
N GLY A 221 -25.63 45.03 32.89
CA GLY A 221 -24.36 45.43 33.47
C GLY A 221 -23.99 44.71 34.77
N ASP A 222 -24.60 43.56 35.08
CA ASP A 222 -24.28 42.77 36.28
C ASP A 222 -23.09 41.81 36.10
N GLY A 223 -22.52 41.75 34.90
CA GLY A 223 -21.40 40.88 34.53
C GLY A 223 -21.82 39.48 34.09
N ILE A 224 -23.12 39.16 34.06
CA ILE A 224 -23.67 37.86 33.72
C ILE A 224 -24.55 37.96 32.48
N ASN A 225 -24.16 37.28 31.40
CA ASN A 225 -24.91 37.25 30.14
C ASN A 225 -25.21 38.66 29.59
N ASP A 226 -24.31 39.62 29.78
CA ASP A 226 -24.46 40.99 29.28
C ASP A 226 -24.32 41.10 27.75
N THR A 227 -23.77 40.07 27.11
CA THR A 227 -23.57 40.00 25.67
C THR A 227 -24.18 38.74 25.09
N PHE A 228 -24.53 38.77 23.81
CA PHE A 228 -24.97 37.60 23.06
C PHE A 228 -23.78 36.69 22.72
N TYR A 229 -23.25 36.04 23.74
CA TYR A 229 -22.11 35.17 23.65
C TYR A 229 -22.52 33.77 23.17
N VAL A 230 -21.96 33.30 22.05
CA VAL A 230 -22.15 31.93 21.56
C VAL A 230 -20.89 31.11 21.89
N PRO A 231 -20.91 30.21 22.89
CA PRO A 231 -19.72 29.48 23.33
C PRO A 231 -19.04 28.66 22.24
N ASP A 232 -19.80 28.17 21.27
CA ASP A 232 -19.26 27.38 20.16
C ASP A 232 -18.50 28.22 19.12
N PHE A 233 -18.67 29.54 19.11
CA PHE A 233 -18.01 30.43 18.16
C PHE A 233 -16.57 30.78 18.53
N SER A 234 -16.10 30.47 19.75
CA SER A 234 -14.76 30.82 20.21
C SER A 234 -13.61 30.24 19.37
N ASN A 235 -13.87 29.18 18.59
CA ASN A 235 -12.89 28.53 17.72
C ASN A 235 -13.06 28.89 16.23
N TYR A 236 -14.04 29.71 15.88
CA TYR A 236 -14.31 30.13 14.51
C TYR A 236 -13.80 31.55 14.29
N GLN A 237 -13.21 31.78 13.11
CA GLN A 237 -12.80 33.10 12.66
C GLN A 237 -13.79 33.61 11.61
N ALA A 238 -13.82 34.93 11.40
CA ALA A 238 -14.62 35.57 10.36
C ALA A 238 -16.11 35.18 10.39
N ILE A 239 -16.74 35.42 11.54
CA ILE A 239 -18.18 35.27 11.73
C ILE A 239 -18.85 36.61 11.42
N SER A 240 -19.89 36.62 10.60
CA SER A 240 -20.79 37.76 10.47
C SER A 240 -22.11 37.47 11.17
N ILE A 241 -22.73 38.51 11.74
CA ILE A 241 -24.07 38.45 12.32
C ILE A 241 -24.93 39.58 11.75
N THR A 242 -26.17 39.27 11.44
CA THR A 242 -27.25 40.24 11.26
C THR A 242 -28.36 39.92 12.24
N VAL A 243 -28.86 40.93 12.97
CA VAL A 243 -29.97 40.80 13.91
C VAL A 243 -31.09 41.76 13.52
N ALA A 244 -32.30 41.23 13.44
CA ALA A 244 -33.52 41.98 13.12
C ALA A 244 -34.60 41.82 14.20
N ASP A 245 -35.47 42.81 14.32
CA ASP A 245 -36.68 42.72 15.13
C ASP A 245 -37.76 41.85 14.47
N SER A 246 -38.89 41.64 15.17
CA SER A 246 -40.02 40.84 14.66
C SER A 246 -40.71 41.43 13.42
N TRP A 247 -40.40 42.67 13.03
CA TRP A 247 -40.90 43.31 11.80
C TRP A 247 -39.88 43.25 10.67
N GLY A 248 -38.71 42.64 10.89
CA GLY A 248 -37.63 42.52 9.91
C GLY A 248 -36.71 43.73 9.83
N ASN A 249 -36.83 44.71 10.73
CA ASN A 249 -35.90 45.84 10.75
C ASN A 249 -34.57 45.41 11.37
N ILE A 250 -33.47 45.63 10.65
CA ILE A 250 -32.13 45.31 11.15
C ILE A 250 -31.76 46.29 12.27
N VAL A 251 -31.48 45.74 13.47
CA VAL A 251 -31.07 46.50 14.66
C VAL A 251 -29.57 46.40 14.90
N TYR A 252 -28.94 45.28 14.55
CA TYR A 252 -27.52 45.06 14.71
C TYR A 252 -26.95 44.30 13.51
N GLN A 253 -25.75 44.67 13.08
CA GLN A 253 -25.01 43.96 12.05
C GLN A 253 -23.50 44.12 12.28
N ASN A 254 -22.75 43.03 12.21
CA ASN A 254 -21.29 43.03 12.31
C ASN A 254 -20.71 41.96 11.37
N GLU A 255 -19.80 42.35 10.48
CA GLU A 255 -19.13 41.46 9.52
C GLU A 255 -18.01 40.63 10.15
N GLN A 256 -17.53 41.04 11.33
CA GLN A 256 -16.46 40.39 12.10
C GLN A 256 -16.90 40.31 13.56
N TYR A 257 -17.99 39.59 13.80
CA TYR A 257 -18.60 39.40 15.10
C TYR A 257 -17.65 38.71 16.07
N GLN A 258 -17.53 39.23 17.30
CA GLN A 258 -16.59 38.75 18.31
C GLN A 258 -17.29 38.24 19.57
N ASN A 259 -18.53 37.74 19.44
CA ASN A 259 -19.36 37.32 20.58
C ASN A 259 -19.61 38.44 21.60
N ASP A 260 -19.76 39.66 21.10
CA ASP A 260 -19.66 40.89 21.88
C ASP A 260 -20.91 41.79 21.77
N TRP A 261 -22.01 41.31 21.18
CA TRP A 261 -23.20 42.15 21.06
C TRP A 261 -23.87 42.35 22.42
N ASP A 262 -23.81 43.56 22.94
CA ASP A 262 -24.33 44.02 24.24
C ASP A 262 -25.80 44.51 24.19
N GLY A 263 -26.52 44.16 23.13
CA GLY A 263 -27.90 44.63 22.92
C GLY A 263 -28.01 46.08 22.46
N ILE A 264 -26.90 46.82 22.24
CA ILE A 264 -26.96 48.15 21.64
C ILE A 264 -27.14 48.02 20.13
N ALA A 265 -28.16 48.68 19.58
CA ALA A 265 -28.38 48.70 18.14
C ALA A 265 -27.30 49.54 17.44
N ASN A 266 -26.74 49.05 16.33
CA ASN A 266 -25.83 49.82 15.48
C ASN A 266 -26.45 50.20 14.11
N LYS A 267 -27.68 49.73 13.85
CA LYS A 267 -28.51 50.04 12.66
C LYS A 267 -29.89 50.58 13.07
N GLY A 268 -30.65 51.04 12.08
CA GLY A 268 -32.05 51.43 12.23
C GLY A 268 -32.29 52.69 13.08
N SER A 269 -33.55 52.92 13.44
CA SER A 269 -34.00 54.08 14.24
C SER A 269 -33.55 54.03 15.71
N SER A 270 -33.17 52.85 16.19
CA SER A 270 -32.69 52.62 17.56
C SER A 270 -31.17 52.73 17.69
N LYS A 271 -30.45 53.10 16.61
CA LYS A 271 -28.98 53.18 16.60
C LYS A 271 -28.43 53.95 17.80
N GLY A 272 -27.45 53.33 18.48
CA GLY A 272 -26.78 53.86 19.67
C GLY A 272 -27.58 53.70 20.97
N LYS A 273 -28.71 52.99 20.94
CA LYS A 273 -29.55 52.72 22.12
C LYS A 273 -29.67 51.22 22.35
N LEU A 274 -29.88 50.85 23.61
CA LEU A 274 -30.27 49.49 23.98
C LEU A 274 -31.59 49.14 23.27
N VAL A 275 -31.63 47.96 22.64
CA VAL A 275 -32.85 47.46 22.03
C VAL A 275 -33.92 47.17 23.11
N LEU A 276 -35.19 47.19 22.72
CA LEU A 276 -36.27 46.89 23.65
C LEU A 276 -36.23 45.41 24.05
N ALA A 277 -36.70 45.09 25.25
CA ALA A 277 -36.86 43.70 25.64
C ALA A 277 -37.81 42.99 24.68
N GLY A 278 -37.46 41.79 24.24
CA GLY A 278 -38.21 41.06 23.24
C GLY A 278 -37.38 40.07 22.45
N THR A 279 -38.05 39.39 21.51
CA THR A 279 -37.42 38.42 20.61
C THR A 279 -36.85 39.13 19.39
N TYR A 280 -35.61 38.78 19.06
CA TYR A 280 -34.91 39.21 17.86
C TYR A 280 -34.47 37.97 17.08
N TYR A 281 -34.36 38.12 15.76
CA TYR A 281 -33.97 37.05 14.86
C TYR A 281 -32.56 37.31 14.35
N TYR A 282 -31.70 36.29 14.40
CA TYR A 282 -30.33 36.40 13.91
C TYR A 282 -30.12 35.56 12.66
N VAL A 283 -29.14 35.99 11.87
CA VAL A 283 -28.51 35.23 10.80
C VAL A 283 -27.01 35.32 11.01
N PHE A 284 -26.35 34.19 11.24
CA PHE A 284 -24.89 34.08 11.23
C PHE A 284 -24.41 33.49 9.90
N ASN A 285 -23.31 34.05 9.37
CA ASN A 285 -22.50 33.38 8.36
C ASN A 285 -21.11 33.13 8.95
N ILE A 286 -20.65 31.89 8.89
CA ILE A 286 -19.34 31.48 9.38
C ILE A 286 -18.50 31.07 8.18
N GLN A 287 -17.32 31.64 8.02
CA GLN A 287 -16.43 31.28 6.91
C GLN A 287 -16.09 29.78 6.96
N GLY A 288 -16.31 29.06 5.86
CA GLY A 288 -16.09 27.62 5.78
C GLY A 288 -17.29 26.77 6.20
N PHE A 289 -18.32 27.38 6.81
CA PHE A 289 -19.61 26.76 7.02
C PHE A 289 -20.50 27.05 5.81
N GLY A 290 -21.00 26.01 5.14
CA GLY A 290 -21.72 26.12 3.86
C GLY A 290 -23.16 26.63 3.98
N GLU A 291 -23.69 26.72 5.20
CA GLU A 291 -25.07 27.13 5.48
C GLU A 291 -25.11 28.34 6.41
N GLN A 292 -26.23 29.05 6.41
CA GLN A 292 -26.46 30.14 7.36
C GLN A 292 -27.07 29.57 8.64
N LEU A 293 -26.58 30.00 9.80
CA LEU A 293 -27.24 29.66 11.06
C LEU A 293 -28.28 30.74 11.36
N THR A 294 -29.54 30.34 11.42
CA THR A 294 -30.65 31.24 11.71
C THR A 294 -31.39 30.82 12.97
N GLY A 295 -31.90 31.78 13.72
CA GLY A 295 -32.67 31.48 14.92
C GLY A 295 -33.17 32.75 15.57
N PHE A 296 -33.48 32.64 16.86
CA PHE A 296 -33.93 33.78 17.65
C PHE A 296 -33.13 33.88 18.96
N VAL A 297 -33.08 35.10 19.47
CA VAL A 297 -32.52 35.43 20.78
C VAL A 297 -33.48 36.38 21.49
N TYR A 298 -33.74 36.12 22.76
CA TYR A 298 -34.53 36.98 23.63
C TYR A 298 -33.60 37.96 24.37
N VAL A 299 -33.83 39.26 24.18
CA VAL A 299 -33.14 40.29 24.96
C VAL A 299 -33.99 40.60 26.18
N ALA A 300 -33.43 40.32 27.37
CA ALA A 300 -34.04 40.66 28.65
C ALA A 300 -33.54 42.02 29.16
N LYS A 301 -34.16 42.52 30.24
CA LYS A 301 -33.71 43.70 30.98
C LYS A 301 -33.36 43.30 32.40
#